data_AF-A0AAD1H839-F1
#
_entry.id   AF-A0AAD1H839-F1
#
_cell.length_a   1.000
_cell.length_b   1.000
_cell.length_c   1.000
_cell.angle_alpha   90.00
_cell.angle_beta   90.00
_cell.angle_gamma   90.00
#
_symmetry.space_group_name_H-M   'P 1'
#
loop_
_entity.id
_entity.type
_entity.pdbx_description
1 polymer ?
#
loop_
_entity_poly.entity_id
_entity_poly.type
_entity_poly.pdbx_seq_one_letter_code
_entity_poly.pdbx_strand_id
1 'polypeptide(L)'
;MTVKDDLLEDLPHVYPGLERPDIERLLNLLDQSASTEAAMGLSIATALRPLVPEVADRIESYGPQDVDEYVRILRGAVVPLLQQWQPESEAPAADEVADRVATLDG
;
A
#
# COMPACT_ATOMS: atom_id res chain seq x y z
N MET A 1 16.97 -7.54 2.93
CA MET A 1 15.91 -6.68 2.39
C MET A 1 14.73 -6.87 3.30
N THR A 2 14.23 -5.79 3.88
CA THR A 2 13.05 -5.81 4.75
C THR A 2 11.80 -5.53 3.92
N VAL A 3 10.63 -5.94 4.43
CA VAL A 3 9.31 -5.60 3.86
C VAL A 3 9.15 -4.10 3.61
N LYS A 4 9.76 -3.26 4.47
CA LYS A 4 9.81 -1.81 4.33
C LYS A 4 10.66 -1.35 3.14
N ASP A 5 11.84 -1.93 2.96
CA ASP A 5 12.72 -1.60 1.82
C ASP A 5 12.03 -1.94 0.49
N ASP A 6 11.33 -3.07 0.46
CA ASP A 6 10.57 -3.53 -0.70
C ASP A 6 9.42 -2.58 -1.04
N LEU A 7 8.68 -2.10 -0.03
CA LEU A 7 7.60 -1.14 -0.22
C LEU A 7 8.11 0.24 -0.66
N LEU A 8 9.28 0.66 -0.16
CA LEU A 8 9.96 1.88 -0.59
C LEU A 8 10.46 1.81 -2.04
N GLU A 9 10.83 0.62 -2.51
CA GLU A 9 11.18 0.39 -3.91
C GLU A 9 9.95 0.42 -4.82
N ASP A 10 8.83 -0.18 -4.40
CA ASP A 10 7.62 -0.26 -5.23
C ASP A 10 6.89 1.07 -5.36
N LEU A 11 6.79 1.83 -4.27
CA LEU A 11 5.90 3.00 -4.20
C LEU A 11 6.18 4.04 -5.29
N PRO A 12 7.43 4.46 -5.55
CA PRO A 12 7.73 5.47 -6.58
C PRO A 12 7.34 5.05 -8.00
N HIS A 13 7.23 3.74 -8.25
CA HIS A 13 6.89 3.20 -9.56
C HIS A 13 5.39 2.97 -9.72
N VAL A 14 4.72 2.55 -8.65
CA VAL A 14 3.30 2.20 -8.67
C VAL A 14 2.42 3.44 -8.48
N TYR A 15 2.81 4.34 -7.58
CA TYR A 15 2.00 5.50 -7.18
C TYR A 15 1.67 6.49 -8.32
N PRO A 16 2.61 6.87 -9.22
CA PRO A 16 2.31 7.84 -10.28
C PRO A 16 1.20 7.41 -11.26
N GLY A 17 0.88 6.11 -11.32
CA GLY A 17 -0.19 5.57 -12.16
C GLY A 17 -1.58 5.56 -11.51
N LEU A 18 -1.70 5.94 -10.24
CA LEU A 18 -2.94 5.83 -9.47
C LEU A 18 -3.63 7.18 -9.34
N GLU A 19 -4.95 7.20 -9.54
CA GLU A 19 -5.77 8.35 -9.20
C GLU A 19 -6.20 8.28 -7.73
N ARG A 20 -6.63 9.41 -7.16
CA ARG A 20 -7.16 9.46 -5.80
C ARG A 20 -8.22 8.38 -5.53
N PRO A 21 -9.22 8.12 -6.41
CA PRO A 21 -10.20 7.06 -6.18
C PRO A 21 -9.56 5.65 -6.09
N ASP A 22 -8.47 5.40 -6.81
CA ASP A 22 -7.75 4.12 -6.75
C ASP A 22 -7.05 3.96 -5.40
N ILE A 23 -6.47 5.05 -4.88
CA ILE A 23 -5.86 5.10 -3.55
C ILE A 23 -6.92 4.94 -2.45
N GLU A 24 -8.09 5.56 -2.59
CA GLU A 24 -9.22 5.37 -1.66
C GLU A 24 -9.71 3.92 -1.68
N ARG A 25 -9.79 3.31 -2.86
CA ARG A 25 -10.15 1.90 -3.02
C ARG A 25 -9.08 0.98 -2.41
N LEU A 26 -7.80 1.29 -2.62
CA LEU A 26 -6.67 0.61 -2.00
C LEU A 26 -6.79 0.62 -0.48
N LEU A 27 -7.01 1.79 0.14
CA LEU A 27 -7.17 1.90 1.59
C LEU A 27 -8.34 1.04 2.11
N ASN A 28 -9.49 1.10 1.43
CA ASN A 28 -10.66 0.31 1.80
C ASN A 28 -10.40 -1.20 1.76
N LEU A 29 -9.61 -1.68 0.80
CA LEU A 29 -9.22 -3.09 0.70
C LEU A 29 -8.28 -3.50 1.83
N LEU A 30 -7.31 -2.64 2.19
CA LEU A 30 -6.38 -2.86 3.31
C LEU A 30 -7.10 -2.83 4.68
N ASP A 31 -8.13 -1.99 4.84
CA ASP A 31 -8.95 -1.94 6.06
C ASP A 31 -9.82 -3.19 6.21
N GLN A 32 -10.36 -3.70 5.10
CA GLN A 32 -11.17 -4.93 5.08
C GLN A 32 -10.33 -6.17 5.39
N SER A 33 -9.11 -6.26 4.86
CA SER A 33 -8.22 -7.39 5.17
C SER A 33 -7.88 -7.41 6.66
N ALA A 34 -7.47 -6.28 7.23
CA ALA A 34 -7.10 -6.17 8.65
C ALA A 34 -8.21 -6.60 9.63
N SER A 35 -9.47 -6.57 9.21
CA SER A 35 -10.62 -6.96 10.03
C SER A 35 -10.93 -8.45 10.01
N THR A 36 -10.25 -9.26 9.18
CA THR A 36 -10.61 -10.67 8.92
C THR A 36 -9.42 -11.61 9.19
N GLU A 37 -9.18 -11.95 10.45
CA GLU A 37 -7.98 -12.58 11.04
C GLU A 37 -7.42 -13.92 10.46
N ALA A 38 -7.90 -14.51 9.35
CA ALA A 38 -7.57 -15.94 9.11
C ALA A 38 -7.22 -16.43 7.69
N ALA A 39 -7.15 -15.61 6.64
CA ALA A 39 -6.76 -16.11 5.30
C ALA A 39 -6.25 -15.00 4.33
N MET A 40 -5.53 -14.01 4.85
CA MET A 40 -5.44 -12.70 4.21
C MET A 40 -4.52 -12.58 2.99
N GLY A 41 -3.39 -13.29 2.92
CA GLY A 41 -2.37 -12.95 1.91
C GLY A 41 -2.79 -13.17 0.46
N LEU A 42 -3.41 -14.32 0.15
CA LEU A 42 -3.92 -14.59 -1.20
C LEU A 42 -5.16 -13.74 -1.51
N SER A 43 -6.02 -13.51 -0.51
CA SER A 43 -7.25 -12.73 -0.65
C SER A 43 -6.95 -11.26 -0.95
N ILE A 44 -5.95 -10.69 -0.28
CA ILE A 44 -5.56 -9.31 -0.48
C ILE A 44 -4.80 -9.11 -1.79
N ALA A 45 -3.84 -9.99 -2.12
CA ALA A 45 -3.16 -9.91 -3.41
C ALA A 45 -4.16 -9.99 -4.58
N THR A 46 -5.13 -10.90 -4.52
CA THR A 46 -6.21 -11.00 -5.51
C THR A 46 -7.01 -9.70 -5.63
N ALA A 47 -7.31 -9.05 -4.50
CA ALA A 47 -8.08 -7.81 -4.48
C ALA A 47 -7.27 -6.60 -4.98
N LEU A 48 -5.96 -6.58 -4.75
CA LEU A 48 -5.05 -5.51 -5.14
C LEU A 48 -4.61 -5.61 -6.60
N ARG A 49 -4.54 -6.82 -7.16
CA ARG A 49 -4.05 -7.08 -8.52
C ARG A 49 -4.67 -6.22 -9.64
N PRO A 50 -5.97 -5.87 -9.62
CA PRO A 50 -6.56 -4.96 -10.61
C PRO A 50 -6.14 -3.50 -10.50
N LEU A 51 -5.59 -3.07 -9.36
CA LEU A 51 -5.17 -1.69 -9.08
C LEU A 51 -3.64 -1.56 -9.15
N VAL A 52 -2.95 -2.50 -8.51
CA VAL A 52 -1.49 -2.48 -8.29
C VAL A 52 -0.93 -3.90 -8.47
N PRO A 53 -0.83 -4.40 -9.72
CA PRO A 53 -0.43 -5.78 -9.99
C PRO A 53 0.96 -6.13 -9.47
N GLU A 54 1.90 -5.20 -9.50
CA GLU A 54 3.27 -5.38 -8.98
C GLU A 54 3.26 -5.65 -7.47
N VAL A 55 2.45 -4.88 -6.73
CA VAL A 55 2.27 -5.07 -5.29
C VAL A 55 1.60 -6.41 -4.98
N ALA A 56 0.63 -6.82 -5.80
CA ALA A 56 -0.04 -8.11 -5.64
C ALA A 56 0.92 -9.29 -5.85
N ASP A 57 1.72 -9.26 -6.91
CA ASP A 57 2.75 -10.28 -7.17
C ASP A 57 3.75 -10.37 -6.02
N ARG A 58 4.14 -9.22 -5.43
CA ARG A 58 5.04 -9.18 -4.29
C ARG A 58 4.41 -9.78 -3.03
N ILE A 59 3.16 -9.45 -2.71
CA ILE A 59 2.43 -10.03 -1.57
C ILE A 59 2.31 -11.56 -1.71
N GLU A 60 2.08 -12.07 -2.92
CA GLU A 60 2.03 -13.52 -3.18
C GLU A 60 3.37 -14.23 -2.94
N SER A 61 4.49 -13.50 -3.02
CA SER A 61 5.84 -14.05 -2.80
C SER A 61 6.20 -14.18 -1.31
N TYR A 62 5.46 -13.52 -0.42
CA TYR A 62 5.76 -13.44 1.01
C TYR A 62 5.13 -14.54 1.86
N GLY A 63 5.76 -14.84 2.99
CA GLY A 63 5.15 -15.62 4.06
C GLY A 63 4.06 -14.82 4.80
N PRO A 64 3.12 -15.47 5.51
CA PRO A 64 2.00 -14.78 6.16
C PRO A 64 2.39 -13.61 7.08
N GLN A 65 3.49 -13.73 7.83
CA GLN A 65 3.98 -12.68 8.73
C GLN A 65 4.46 -11.44 7.96
N ASP A 66 5.18 -11.65 6.86
CA ASP A 66 5.69 -10.58 6.01
C ASP A 66 4.54 -9.88 5.26
N VAL A 67 3.48 -10.63 4.90
CA VAL A 67 2.27 -10.06 4.32
C VAL A 67 1.56 -9.13 5.29
N ASP A 68 1.35 -9.56 6.53
CA ASP A 68 0.69 -8.71 7.54
C ASP A 68 1.49 -7.44 7.82
N GLU A 69 2.83 -7.56 7.88
CA GLU A 69 3.72 -6.41 8.00
C GLU A 69 3.65 -5.49 6.78
N TYR A 70 3.64 -6.04 5.56
CA TYR A 70 3.55 -5.27 4.32
C TYR A 70 2.24 -4.49 4.26
N VAL A 71 1.12 -5.14 4.55
CA VAL A 71 -0.21 -4.52 4.58
C VAL A 71 -0.29 -3.43 5.65
N ARG A 72 0.28 -3.67 6.83
CA ARG A 72 0.35 -2.67 7.91
C ARG A 72 1.11 -1.42 7.46
N ILE A 73 2.28 -1.58 6.87
CA ILE A 73 3.12 -0.46 6.42
C ILE A 73 2.45 0.28 5.25
N LEU A 74 1.93 -0.46 4.25
CA LEU A 74 1.22 0.12 3.11
C LEU A 74 0.02 0.96 3.55
N ARG A 75 -0.78 0.44 4.49
CA ARG A 75 -1.89 1.18 5.08
C ARG A 75 -1.41 2.46 5.77
N GLY A 76 -0.33 2.36 6.55
CA GLY A 76 0.30 3.51 7.20
C GLY A 76 0.80 4.58 6.22
N ALA A 77 1.13 4.19 4.99
CA ALA A 77 1.56 5.09 3.92
C ALA A 77 0.38 5.77 3.19
N VAL A 78 -0.67 5.00 2.92
CA VAL A 78 -1.82 5.44 2.12
C VAL A 78 -2.74 6.40 2.89
N VAL A 79 -2.89 6.22 4.20
CA VAL A 79 -3.71 7.11 5.05
C VAL A 79 -3.23 8.57 4.99
N PRO A 80 -1.97 8.90 5.30
CA PRO A 80 -1.50 10.29 5.26
C PRO A 80 -1.49 10.86 3.84
N LEU A 81 -1.26 10.03 2.82
CA LEU A 81 -1.37 10.43 1.41
C LEU A 81 -2.78 10.96 1.10
N LEU A 82 -3.83 10.21 1.44
CA LEU A 82 -5.22 10.63 1.21
C LEU A 82 -5.65 11.85 2.02
N GLN A 83 -5.01 12.09 3.17
CA GLN A 83 -5.26 13.29 3.97
C GLN A 83 -4.69 14.56 3.32
N GLN A 84 -3.63 14.44 2.52
CA GLN A 84 -2.94 15.56 1.89
C GLN A 84 -3.40 15.82 0.48
N TRP A 85 -3.63 14.76 -0.28
CA TRP A 85 -4.33 14.88 -1.53
C TRP A 85 -5.71 15.42 -1.17
N GLN A 86 -6.04 16.68 -1.47
CA GLN A 86 -7.39 17.22 -1.37
C GLN A 86 -8.11 16.92 -2.69
N PRO A 87 -9.46 16.81 -2.72
CA PRO A 87 -10.19 16.48 -3.96
C PRO A 87 -9.92 17.43 -5.13
N GLU A 88 -9.54 18.68 -4.82
CA GLU A 88 -9.27 19.75 -5.78
C GLU A 88 -7.76 20.05 -5.91
N SER A 89 -6.88 19.24 -5.31
CA SER A 89 -5.43 19.43 -5.34
C SER A 89 -4.72 18.39 -6.18
N GLU A 90 -3.52 18.75 -6.61
CA GLU A 90 -2.61 17.85 -7.31
C GLU A 90 -2.21 16.66 -6.43
N ALA A 91 -1.88 15.56 -7.09
CA ALA A 91 -1.34 14.39 -6.42
C ALA A 91 -0.04 14.75 -5.68
N PRO A 92 0.15 14.30 -4.43
CA PRO A 92 1.44 14.38 -3.74
C PRO A 92 2.60 13.87 -4.62
N ALA A 93 3.82 14.38 -4.44
CA ALA A 93 4.95 13.84 -5.21
C ALA A 93 5.34 12.45 -4.69
N ALA A 94 5.69 11.52 -5.58
CA ALA A 94 6.06 10.15 -5.22
C ALA A 94 7.16 10.08 -4.13
N ASP A 95 8.15 10.96 -4.23
CA ASP A 95 9.25 11.08 -3.26
C ASP A 95 8.74 11.48 -1.86
N GLU A 96 7.75 12.39 -1.77
CA GLU A 96 7.13 12.78 -0.50
C GLU A 96 6.35 11.64 0.15
N VAL A 97 5.86 10.68 -0.64
CA VAL A 97 5.20 9.49 -0.14
C VAL A 97 6.24 8.48 0.36
N ALA A 98 7.30 8.26 -0.40
CA ALA A 98 8.41 7.38 -0.01
C ALA A 98 9.09 7.86 1.29
N ASP A 99 9.34 9.17 1.42
CA ASP A 99 9.91 9.74 2.65
C ASP A 99 9.02 9.49 3.86
N ARG A 100 7.69 9.56 3.70
CA ARG A 100 6.76 9.23 4.79
C ARG A 100 6.80 7.77 5.18
N VAL A 101 6.78 6.87 4.20
CA VAL A 101 6.95 5.43 4.46
C VAL A 101 8.22 5.17 5.26
N ALA A 102 9.32 5.84 4.88
CA ALA A 102 10.60 5.69 5.56
C ALA A 102 10.53 6.10 7.04
N THR A 103 9.63 7.02 7.41
CA THR A 103 9.40 7.45 8.80
C THR A 103 8.43 6.61 9.62
N LEU A 104 7.74 5.61 9.05
CA LEU A 104 6.74 4.78 9.75
C LEU A 104 7.34 3.76 10.74
N ASP A 105 8.49 4.06 11.35
CA ASP A 105 9.09 3.22 12.40
C ASP A 105 8.28 3.36 13.71
N GLY A 106 7.53 2.30 14.01
CA GLY A 106 6.84 2.08 15.28
C GLY A 106 6.96 0.62 15.70
#